data_AF-A0A1I7K2Y8-F1
#
_entry.id   AF-A0A1I7K2Y8-F1
#
_cell.length_a   1.000
_cell.length_b   1.000
_cell.length_c   1.000
_cell.angle_alpha   90.00
_cell.angle_beta   90.00
_cell.angle_gamma   90.00
#
_symmetry.space_group_name_H-M   'P 1'
#
loop_
_entity.id
_entity.type
_entity.pdbx_description
1 polymer ?
#
loop_
_entity_poly.entity_id
_entity_poly.type
_entity_poly.pdbx_seq_one_letter_code
_entity_poly.pdbx_strand_id
1 'polypeptide(L)'
;MEAGRLVLLCGAGLSMAPPSSLPSAWTVAARCYDRYVMSIDPACPQELRGDLESLAEIFAKEDMLGSVFIDALVPWEDFVRPPNVGHAAVADFLITRLAAGVVSANYDTLIERRAQEYGFDLLASLDGDEAKVQARKHAPLLKFHGCSVRERRATVWTASQLTEDRVIAARIEKTKTWMAHHLRESDLLVVGFWSDWSYLNTVLAEALTGVAPLSVTLVDLAPEDVLQAKAPELWTLANSENVRFTHVQRSGAEVLDELRRAFSQAYLRKVLHAGRAALESELGAECEAGWLDPPDLGSEELYDLRRDAEGVPATAAATLRNPGPSEVLGYAHLLLRRAGASQTPVGYDLAGRRIRVVNGSGMLLQTVQDRFRETPFEVADIVVCAGATDVGLPLNVVREGRPGDIIRPSASAAWLDLPAARRELEV
;
A
#
# COMPACT_ATOMS: atom_id res chain seq x y z
N MET A 1 3.04 9.32 -12.40
CA MET A 1 1.94 8.92 -11.49
C MET A 1 0.69 9.81 -11.60
N GLU A 2 0.76 11.09 -11.97
CA GLU A 2 -0.45 11.97 -12.01
C GLU A 2 -1.51 11.61 -13.07
N ALA A 3 -1.13 10.93 -14.16
CA ALA A 3 -2.08 10.54 -15.22
C ALA A 3 -3.12 9.47 -14.83
N GLY A 4 -3.03 8.87 -13.63
CA GLY A 4 -4.04 7.92 -13.13
C GLY A 4 -4.08 6.59 -13.89
N ARG A 5 -2.97 6.24 -14.55
CA ARG A 5 -2.84 5.08 -15.45
C ARG A 5 -1.81 4.05 -14.96
N LEU A 6 -1.31 4.20 -13.74
CA LEU A 6 -0.33 3.29 -13.14
C LEU A 6 -1.03 1.98 -12.76
N VAL A 7 -0.56 0.84 -13.25
CA VAL A 7 -1.01 -0.49 -12.82
C VAL A 7 0.18 -1.30 -12.33
N LEU A 8 0.05 -1.94 -11.18
CA LEU A 8 1.10 -2.77 -10.62
C LEU A 8 0.82 -4.24 -10.89
N LEU A 9 1.86 -4.99 -11.28
CA LEU A 9 1.84 -6.45 -11.34
C LEU A 9 2.80 -6.97 -10.27
N CYS A 10 2.28 -7.60 -9.21
CA CYS A 10 3.06 -8.03 -8.05
C CYS A 10 3.20 -9.56 -8.00
N GLY A 11 4.44 -10.05 -8.12
CA GLY A 11 4.82 -11.44 -7.88
C GLY A 11 5.40 -11.67 -6.48
N ALA A 12 5.91 -12.89 -6.26
CA ALA A 12 6.42 -13.34 -4.96
C ALA A 12 7.59 -12.46 -4.44
N GLY A 13 8.34 -11.84 -5.35
CA GLY A 13 9.43 -10.91 -5.01
C GLY A 13 9.00 -9.73 -4.13
N LEU A 14 7.73 -9.33 -4.16
CA LEU A 14 7.17 -8.35 -3.22
C LEU A 14 7.25 -8.84 -1.76
N SER A 15 6.97 -10.13 -1.55
CA SER A 15 6.82 -10.72 -0.22
C SER A 15 8.12 -11.30 0.35
N MET A 16 9.17 -11.42 -0.46
CA MET A 16 10.46 -12.02 -0.06
C MET A 16 11.36 -11.09 0.77
N ALA A 17 11.18 -9.76 0.68
CA ALA A 17 12.00 -8.83 1.46
C ALA A 17 11.57 -8.81 2.95
N PRO A 18 12.52 -8.61 3.90
CA PRO A 18 12.20 -8.45 5.31
C PRO A 18 11.25 -7.28 5.59
N PRO A 19 10.46 -7.32 6.69
CA PRO A 19 10.32 -8.43 7.64
C PRO A 19 9.44 -9.59 7.14
N SER A 20 8.81 -9.48 5.96
CA SER A 20 7.92 -10.53 5.45
C SER A 20 8.66 -11.83 5.21
N SER A 21 9.76 -11.80 4.46
CA SER A 21 10.66 -12.94 4.23
C SER A 21 9.94 -14.23 3.82
N LEU A 22 8.90 -14.11 2.98
CA LEU A 22 8.15 -15.27 2.49
C LEU A 22 9.04 -16.15 1.61
N PRO A 23 8.80 -17.48 1.59
CA PRO A 23 9.55 -18.39 0.74
C PRO A 23 9.31 -18.11 -0.74
N SER A 24 10.33 -18.34 -1.57
CA SER A 24 10.17 -18.41 -3.03
C SER A 24 9.32 -19.60 -3.44
N ALA A 25 8.78 -19.61 -4.67
CA ALA A 25 8.00 -20.74 -5.15
C ALA A 25 8.80 -22.06 -5.13
N TRP A 26 10.09 -22.02 -5.48
CA TRP A 26 10.99 -23.16 -5.36
C TRP A 26 11.13 -23.71 -3.93
N THR A 27 11.16 -22.80 -2.95
CA THR A 27 11.22 -23.21 -1.53
C THR A 27 9.92 -23.84 -1.07
N VAL A 28 8.78 -23.32 -1.52
CA VAL A 28 7.46 -23.94 -1.31
C VAL A 28 7.42 -25.32 -1.97
N ALA A 29 7.97 -25.45 -3.18
CA ALA A 29 8.03 -26.70 -3.93
C ALA A 29 8.74 -27.79 -3.14
N ALA A 30 9.96 -27.49 -2.70
CA ALA A 30 10.78 -28.41 -1.92
C ALA A 30 10.09 -28.81 -0.61
N ARG A 31 9.41 -27.88 0.07
CA ARG A 31 8.70 -28.16 1.33
C ARG A 31 7.47 -29.05 1.13
N CYS A 32 6.67 -28.80 0.09
CA CYS A 32 5.53 -29.65 -0.25
C CYS A 32 5.99 -31.08 -0.58
N TYR A 33 7.04 -31.21 -1.39
CA TYR A 33 7.64 -32.49 -1.74
C TYR A 33 8.20 -33.22 -0.49
N ASP A 34 9.01 -32.54 0.31
CA ASP A 34 9.64 -33.13 1.50
C ASP A 34 8.57 -33.62 2.48
N ARG A 35 7.47 -32.87 2.66
CA ARG A 35 6.32 -33.33 3.46
C ARG A 35 5.63 -34.54 2.86
N TYR A 36 5.41 -34.56 1.55
CA TYR A 36 4.77 -35.67 0.86
C TYR A 36 5.56 -36.96 0.99
N VAL A 37 6.88 -36.91 0.75
CA VAL A 37 7.78 -38.06 0.88
C VAL A 37 7.82 -38.59 2.30
N MET A 38 7.87 -37.69 3.29
CA MET A 38 7.95 -38.09 4.70
C MET A 38 6.66 -38.69 5.25
N SER A 39 5.50 -38.26 4.74
CA SER A 39 4.19 -38.59 5.34
C SER A 39 3.31 -39.53 4.52
N ILE A 40 3.51 -39.61 3.20
CA ILE A 40 2.59 -40.29 2.30
C ILE A 40 3.33 -41.27 1.37
N ASP A 41 4.28 -40.81 0.55
CA ASP A 41 4.97 -41.66 -0.43
C ASP A 41 6.49 -41.48 -0.43
N PRO A 42 7.24 -42.32 0.33
CA PRO A 42 8.70 -42.31 0.35
C PRO A 42 9.38 -42.61 -0.99
N ALA A 43 8.65 -43.15 -1.97
CA ALA A 43 9.18 -43.50 -3.28
C ALA A 43 8.93 -42.42 -4.35
N CYS A 44 8.34 -41.27 -3.99
CA CYS A 44 8.05 -40.19 -4.93
C CYS A 44 9.35 -39.71 -5.63
N PRO A 45 9.36 -39.59 -6.98
CA PRO A 45 10.57 -39.25 -7.73
C PRO A 45 11.23 -37.92 -7.32
N GLN A 46 12.55 -37.92 -7.13
CA GLN A 46 13.33 -36.78 -6.63
C GLN A 46 13.28 -35.56 -7.57
N GLU A 47 13.02 -35.80 -8.87
CA GLU A 47 12.91 -34.78 -9.90
C GLU A 47 11.74 -33.81 -9.65
N LEU A 48 10.70 -34.27 -8.93
CA LEU A 48 9.52 -33.45 -8.60
C LEU A 48 9.76 -32.46 -7.47
N ARG A 49 10.87 -32.57 -6.72
CA ARG A 49 11.16 -31.70 -5.56
C ARG A 49 11.22 -30.21 -5.92
N GLY A 50 11.60 -29.90 -7.14
CA GLY A 50 11.69 -28.55 -7.66
C GLY A 50 10.50 -28.09 -8.50
N ASP A 51 9.63 -29.02 -8.88
CA ASP A 51 8.56 -28.79 -9.85
C ASP A 51 7.21 -28.91 -9.16
N LEU A 52 6.79 -27.80 -8.56
CA LEU A 52 5.56 -27.76 -7.78
C LEU A 52 4.31 -27.94 -8.64
N GLU A 53 4.37 -27.51 -9.91
CA GLU A 53 3.29 -27.66 -10.88
C GLU A 53 3.08 -29.15 -11.18
N SER A 54 4.16 -29.87 -11.54
CA SER A 54 4.10 -31.32 -11.79
C SER A 54 3.72 -32.10 -10.53
N LEU A 55 4.17 -31.68 -9.34
CA LEU A 55 3.77 -32.31 -8.08
C LEU A 55 2.27 -32.12 -7.81
N ALA A 56 1.75 -30.90 -7.97
CA ALA A 56 0.33 -30.60 -7.77
C ALA A 56 -0.56 -31.37 -8.76
N GLU A 57 -0.09 -31.55 -10.00
CA GLU A 57 -0.80 -32.27 -11.06
C GLU A 57 -1.10 -33.74 -10.71
N ILE A 58 -0.24 -34.40 -9.91
CA ILE A 58 -0.49 -35.76 -9.42
C ILE A 58 -1.78 -35.79 -8.59
N PHE A 59 -1.93 -34.84 -7.67
CA PHE A 59 -3.10 -34.77 -6.78
C PHE A 59 -4.35 -34.28 -7.52
N ALA A 60 -4.20 -33.44 -8.55
CA ALA A 60 -5.32 -33.01 -9.38
C ALA A 60 -5.99 -34.20 -10.08
N LYS A 61 -5.19 -35.08 -10.70
CA LYS A 61 -5.69 -36.27 -11.41
C LYS A 61 -6.40 -37.29 -10.54
N GLU A 62 -6.08 -37.31 -9.25
CA GLU A 62 -6.64 -38.24 -8.28
C GLU A 62 -7.76 -37.61 -7.42
N ASP A 63 -8.24 -36.41 -7.75
CA ASP A 63 -9.25 -35.65 -6.97
C ASP A 63 -8.83 -35.41 -5.50
N MET A 64 -7.52 -35.30 -5.26
CA MET A 64 -6.90 -35.09 -3.94
C MET A 64 -6.22 -33.73 -3.79
N LEU A 65 -6.29 -32.87 -4.81
CA LEU A 65 -5.61 -31.57 -4.81
C LEU A 65 -6.05 -30.70 -3.62
N GLY A 66 -7.36 -30.57 -3.38
CA GLY A 66 -7.86 -29.75 -2.29
C GLY A 66 -7.55 -30.32 -0.90
N SER A 67 -7.84 -31.59 -0.69
CA SER A 67 -7.80 -32.24 0.64
C SER A 67 -6.41 -32.63 1.10
N VAL A 68 -5.53 -33.05 0.19
CA VAL A 68 -4.18 -33.52 0.52
C VAL A 68 -3.16 -32.45 0.20
N PHE A 69 -3.09 -32.01 -1.05
CA PHE A 69 -2.04 -31.09 -1.45
C PHE A 69 -2.22 -29.70 -0.82
N ILE A 70 -3.34 -29.05 -1.08
CA ILE A 70 -3.61 -27.70 -0.58
C ILE A 70 -3.71 -27.72 0.94
N ASP A 71 -4.55 -28.57 1.54
CA ASP A 71 -4.80 -28.48 2.98
C ASP A 71 -3.68 -29.05 3.86
N ALA A 72 -2.96 -30.10 3.42
CA ALA A 72 -1.97 -30.79 4.26
C ALA A 72 -0.51 -30.55 3.87
N LEU A 73 -0.20 -30.41 2.58
CA LEU A 73 1.19 -30.27 2.13
C LEU A 73 1.66 -28.81 2.08
N VAL A 74 0.82 -27.90 1.57
CA VAL A 74 1.19 -26.49 1.46
C VAL A 74 1.48 -25.90 2.85
N PRO A 75 2.65 -25.27 3.08
CA PRO A 75 3.01 -24.71 4.37
C PRO A 75 2.37 -23.34 4.58
N TRP A 76 1.05 -23.30 4.79
CA TRP A 76 0.28 -22.07 4.95
C TRP A 76 0.79 -21.15 6.06
N GLU A 77 1.36 -21.72 7.12
CA GLU A 77 1.95 -20.98 8.24
C GLU A 77 3.10 -20.07 7.81
N ASP A 78 3.80 -20.39 6.72
CA ASP A 78 4.89 -19.56 6.21
C ASP A 78 4.41 -18.27 5.56
N PHE A 79 3.16 -18.24 5.09
CA PHE A 79 2.54 -17.07 4.48
C PHE A 79 1.97 -16.09 5.53
N VAL A 80 1.96 -16.48 6.82
CA VAL A 80 1.49 -15.64 7.93
C VAL A 80 2.67 -14.88 8.53
N ARG A 81 3.04 -13.76 7.90
CA ARG A 81 4.18 -12.92 8.33
C ARG A 81 3.77 -11.44 8.47
N PRO A 82 4.62 -10.59 9.05
CA PRO A 82 4.42 -9.15 9.03
C PRO A 82 4.60 -8.59 7.61
N PRO A 83 3.78 -7.62 7.17
CA PRO A 83 3.98 -6.92 5.90
C PRO A 83 5.26 -6.05 5.91
N ASN A 84 6.01 -6.05 4.80
CA ASN A 84 7.13 -5.14 4.58
C ASN A 84 6.72 -3.77 3.99
N VAL A 85 7.70 -2.90 3.75
CA VAL A 85 7.50 -1.54 3.21
C VAL A 85 6.94 -1.53 1.78
N GLY A 86 7.18 -2.58 0.99
CA GLY A 86 6.57 -2.74 -0.33
C GLY A 86 5.06 -2.93 -0.23
N HIS A 87 4.58 -3.78 0.70
CA HIS A 87 3.15 -3.93 0.95
C HIS A 87 2.51 -2.63 1.45
N ALA A 88 3.23 -1.87 2.26
CA ALA A 88 2.81 -0.55 2.73
C ALA A 88 2.60 0.45 1.59
N ALA A 89 3.52 0.49 0.63
CA ALA A 89 3.37 1.29 -0.58
C ALA A 89 2.18 0.84 -1.44
N VAL A 90 2.05 -0.47 -1.70
CA VAL A 90 0.95 -0.97 -2.53
C VAL A 90 -0.41 -0.71 -1.88
N ALA A 91 -0.55 -0.93 -0.57
CA ALA A 91 -1.77 -0.63 0.17
C ALA A 91 -2.13 0.86 0.06
N ASP A 92 -1.17 1.74 0.31
CA ASP A 92 -1.36 3.20 0.22
C ASP A 92 -1.72 3.66 -1.20
N PHE A 93 -1.11 3.08 -2.24
CA PHE A 93 -1.46 3.37 -3.63
C PHE A 93 -2.88 2.92 -4.00
N LEU A 94 -3.36 1.81 -3.43
CA LEU A 94 -4.71 1.32 -3.65
C LEU A 94 -5.76 2.17 -2.91
N ILE A 95 -5.46 2.54 -1.65
CA ILE A 95 -6.32 3.37 -0.80
C ILE A 95 -6.49 4.76 -1.43
N THR A 96 -5.39 5.40 -1.80
CA THR A 96 -5.39 6.75 -2.39
C THR A 96 -5.76 6.77 -3.87
N ARG A 97 -5.94 5.60 -4.50
CA ARG A 97 -6.15 5.45 -5.95
C ARG A 97 -5.04 6.10 -6.77
N LEU A 98 -3.81 6.10 -6.25
CA LEU A 98 -2.63 6.50 -7.01
C LEU A 98 -2.33 5.49 -8.12
N ALA A 99 -2.53 4.20 -7.82
CA ALA A 99 -2.62 3.14 -8.81
C ALA A 99 -4.07 3.00 -9.29
N ALA A 100 -4.25 2.75 -10.59
CA ALA A 100 -5.54 2.40 -11.18
C ALA A 100 -5.99 1.00 -10.77
N GLY A 101 -5.04 0.13 -10.41
CA GLY A 101 -5.28 -1.20 -9.88
C GLY A 101 -3.96 -1.94 -9.63
N VAL A 102 -4.06 -3.06 -8.92
CA VAL A 102 -2.96 -3.99 -8.67
C VAL A 102 -3.43 -5.38 -9.07
N VAL A 103 -2.62 -6.10 -9.82
CA VAL A 103 -2.76 -7.54 -10.06
C VAL A 103 -1.69 -8.25 -9.26
N SER A 104 -2.05 -9.26 -8.48
CA SER A 104 -1.08 -10.05 -7.73
C SER A 104 -1.25 -11.54 -7.95
N ALA A 105 -0.11 -12.24 -8.07
CA ALA A 105 -0.05 -13.70 -8.07
C ALA A 105 0.22 -14.28 -6.67
N ASN A 106 0.29 -13.44 -5.63
CA ASN A 106 0.65 -13.88 -4.29
C ASN A 106 -0.57 -14.40 -3.53
N TYR A 107 -0.42 -15.52 -2.82
CA TYR A 107 -1.49 -16.06 -2.00
C TYR A 107 -1.66 -15.32 -0.66
N ASP A 108 -0.57 -14.77 -0.12
CA ASP A 108 -0.54 -14.08 1.18
C ASP A 108 -1.46 -12.86 1.21
N THR A 109 -1.89 -12.44 2.40
CA THR A 109 -2.78 -11.27 2.58
C THR A 109 -2.04 -10.05 3.11
N LEU A 110 -0.77 -9.88 2.77
CA LEU A 110 0.08 -8.86 3.41
C LEU A 110 -0.28 -7.42 2.98
N ILE A 111 -0.76 -7.22 1.75
CA ILE A 111 -1.26 -5.91 1.28
C ILE A 111 -2.55 -5.55 2.04
N GLU A 112 -3.49 -6.50 2.09
CA GLU A 112 -4.79 -6.34 2.76
C GLU A 112 -4.59 -6.08 4.26
N ARG A 113 -3.73 -6.87 4.92
CA ARG A 113 -3.40 -6.70 6.33
C ARG A 113 -2.79 -5.32 6.59
N ARG A 114 -1.90 -4.85 5.73
CA ARG A 114 -1.29 -3.53 5.90
C ARG A 114 -2.31 -2.40 5.74
N ALA A 115 -3.27 -2.52 4.83
CA ALA A 115 -4.38 -1.57 4.73
C ALA A 115 -5.25 -1.58 6.00
N GLN A 116 -5.52 -2.74 6.58
CA GLN A 116 -6.23 -2.86 7.86
C GLN A 116 -5.46 -2.23 9.02
N GLU A 117 -4.14 -2.36 9.06
CA GLU A 117 -3.29 -1.67 10.05
C GLU A 117 -3.37 -0.14 9.92
N TYR A 118 -3.64 0.38 8.72
CA TYR A 118 -3.97 1.81 8.52
C TYR A 118 -5.43 2.17 8.84
N GLY A 119 -6.26 1.20 9.26
CA GLY A 119 -7.68 1.44 9.52
C GLY A 119 -8.54 1.50 8.26
N PHE A 120 -8.09 0.87 7.15
CA PHE A 120 -8.83 0.82 5.90
C PHE A 120 -9.31 -0.60 5.57
N ASP A 121 -10.60 -0.74 5.25
CA ASP A 121 -11.20 -1.99 4.80
C ASP A 121 -10.89 -2.25 3.32
N LEU A 122 -9.71 -2.81 3.05
CA LEU A 122 -9.29 -3.22 1.71
C LEU A 122 -9.58 -4.71 1.50
N LEU A 123 -10.37 -5.01 0.47
CA LEU A 123 -10.69 -6.39 0.10
C LEU A 123 -10.07 -6.74 -1.26
N ALA A 124 -9.29 -7.83 -1.29
CA ALA A 124 -8.83 -8.40 -2.55
C ALA A 124 -10.00 -9.00 -3.33
N SER A 125 -9.97 -8.87 -4.66
CA SER A 125 -10.88 -9.48 -5.61
C SER A 125 -10.28 -10.77 -6.18
N LEU A 126 -11.06 -11.84 -6.27
CA LEU A 126 -10.62 -13.12 -6.83
C LEU A 126 -10.85 -13.19 -8.34
N ASP A 127 -11.73 -12.33 -8.89
CA ASP A 127 -12.01 -12.26 -10.31
C ASP A 127 -12.24 -10.83 -10.81
N GLY A 128 -12.38 -10.69 -12.13
CA GLY A 128 -12.60 -9.40 -12.78
C GLY A 128 -13.94 -8.73 -12.49
N ASP A 129 -14.97 -9.46 -12.08
CA ASP A 129 -16.27 -8.88 -11.74
C ASP A 129 -16.25 -8.31 -10.31
N GLU A 130 -15.67 -9.04 -9.36
CA GLU A 130 -15.39 -8.54 -8.02
C GLU A 130 -14.54 -7.27 -8.09
N ALA A 131 -13.50 -7.25 -8.94
CA ALA A 131 -12.63 -6.08 -9.10
C ALA A 131 -13.41 -4.84 -9.58
N LYS A 132 -14.37 -4.99 -10.50
CA LYS A 132 -15.25 -3.88 -10.93
C LYS A 132 -16.14 -3.38 -9.80
N VAL A 133 -16.62 -4.28 -8.94
CA VAL A 133 -17.45 -3.89 -7.79
C VAL A 133 -16.60 -3.13 -6.76
N GLN A 134 -15.42 -3.64 -6.43
CA GLN A 134 -14.53 -3.02 -5.44
C GLN A 134 -13.96 -1.67 -5.89
N ALA A 135 -13.80 -1.46 -7.21
CA ALA A 135 -13.36 -0.17 -7.79
C ALA A 135 -14.19 1.05 -7.35
N ARG A 136 -15.41 0.84 -6.85
CA ARG A 136 -16.25 1.91 -6.26
C ARG A 136 -15.71 2.43 -4.94
N LYS A 137 -15.04 1.59 -4.15
CA LYS A 137 -14.54 1.89 -2.80
C LYS A 137 -13.06 2.31 -2.82
N HIS A 138 -12.21 1.49 -3.41
CA HIS A 138 -10.76 1.70 -3.54
C HIS A 138 -10.29 1.23 -4.91
N ALA A 139 -9.04 1.50 -5.29
CA ALA A 139 -8.51 0.86 -6.51
C ALA A 139 -8.46 -0.67 -6.30
N PRO A 140 -8.80 -1.48 -7.30
CA PRO A 140 -8.93 -2.93 -7.14
C PRO A 140 -7.58 -3.63 -6.94
N LEU A 141 -7.57 -4.59 -6.02
CA LEU A 141 -6.49 -5.58 -5.85
C LEU A 141 -6.99 -6.93 -6.38
N LEU A 142 -6.61 -7.30 -7.60
CA LEU A 142 -7.01 -8.54 -8.25
C LEU A 142 -5.99 -9.66 -7.98
N LYS A 143 -6.40 -10.69 -7.24
CA LYS A 143 -5.58 -11.86 -6.89
C LYS A 143 -6.00 -13.07 -7.71
N PHE A 144 -5.55 -13.09 -8.96
CA PHE A 144 -5.95 -14.10 -9.95
C PHE A 144 -5.47 -15.52 -9.62
N HIS A 145 -4.39 -15.63 -8.83
CA HIS A 145 -3.87 -16.91 -8.37
C HIS A 145 -4.67 -17.53 -7.21
N GLY A 146 -5.56 -16.74 -6.59
CA GLY A 146 -6.30 -17.09 -5.38
C GLY A 146 -5.73 -16.43 -4.12
N CYS A 147 -6.27 -16.82 -2.97
CA CYS A 147 -5.93 -16.20 -1.69
C CYS A 147 -5.86 -17.25 -0.58
N SER A 148 -4.87 -17.11 0.30
CA SER A 148 -4.66 -17.98 1.46
C SER A 148 -5.78 -17.87 2.51
N VAL A 149 -6.61 -16.83 2.47
CA VAL A 149 -7.73 -16.63 3.40
C VAL A 149 -9.08 -16.75 2.69
N ARG A 150 -9.23 -16.15 1.52
CA ARG A 150 -10.46 -16.25 0.73
C ARG A 150 -10.40 -17.46 -0.20
N GLU A 151 -11.34 -18.40 -0.02
CA GLU A 151 -11.48 -19.58 -0.87
C GLU A 151 -10.16 -20.33 -1.07
N ARG A 152 -9.45 -20.64 0.03
CA ARG A 152 -8.13 -21.29 0.00
C ARG A 152 -8.08 -22.53 -0.89
N ARG A 153 -9.11 -23.37 -0.88
CA ARG A 153 -9.17 -24.58 -1.73
C ARG A 153 -9.30 -24.29 -3.23
N ALA A 154 -9.70 -23.08 -3.61
CA ALA A 154 -9.81 -22.62 -4.99
C ALA A 154 -8.59 -21.83 -5.46
N THR A 155 -7.45 -21.88 -4.76
CA THR A 155 -6.17 -21.39 -5.29
C THR A 155 -5.71 -22.26 -6.47
N VAL A 156 -5.05 -21.64 -7.45
CA VAL A 156 -4.49 -22.37 -8.61
C VAL A 156 -3.07 -22.84 -8.28
N TRP A 157 -2.74 -24.07 -8.66
CA TRP A 157 -1.47 -24.75 -8.41
C TRP A 157 -0.98 -25.55 -9.63
N THR A 158 -1.86 -25.88 -10.57
CA THR A 158 -1.51 -26.61 -11.80
C THR A 158 -2.36 -26.16 -13.00
N ALA A 159 -1.84 -26.37 -14.21
CA ALA A 159 -2.51 -26.04 -15.46
C ALA A 159 -3.84 -26.78 -15.67
N SER A 160 -4.00 -28.02 -15.22
CA SER A 160 -5.26 -28.79 -15.38
C SER A 160 -6.46 -28.10 -14.71
N GLN A 161 -6.24 -27.37 -13.61
CA GLN A 161 -7.31 -26.57 -12.97
C GLN A 161 -7.87 -25.48 -13.89
N LEU A 162 -7.11 -25.00 -14.87
CA LEU A 162 -7.57 -23.96 -15.80
C LEU A 162 -8.59 -24.50 -16.82
N THR A 163 -8.64 -25.82 -17.03
CA THR A 163 -9.50 -26.47 -18.02
C THR A 163 -10.54 -27.41 -17.40
N GLU A 164 -10.16 -28.11 -16.32
CA GLU A 164 -10.99 -29.14 -15.69
C GLU A 164 -11.85 -28.59 -14.55
N ASP A 165 -11.35 -27.64 -13.77
CA ASP A 165 -12.12 -26.94 -12.74
C ASP A 165 -12.90 -25.78 -13.36
N ARG A 166 -14.21 -25.99 -13.55
CA ARG A 166 -15.10 -24.99 -14.17
C ARG A 166 -15.18 -23.68 -13.39
N VAL A 167 -15.00 -23.70 -12.06
CA VAL A 167 -15.05 -22.50 -11.23
C VAL A 167 -13.78 -21.69 -11.44
N ILE A 168 -12.62 -22.34 -11.38
CA ILE A 168 -11.32 -21.68 -11.62
C ILE A 168 -11.23 -21.17 -13.06
N ALA A 169 -11.62 -21.98 -14.05
CA ALA A 169 -11.62 -21.59 -15.46
C ALA A 169 -12.47 -20.32 -15.68
N ALA A 170 -13.70 -20.28 -15.17
CA ALA A 170 -14.56 -19.11 -15.28
C ALA A 170 -13.97 -17.87 -14.59
N ARG A 171 -13.33 -18.06 -13.43
CA ARG A 171 -12.65 -17.00 -12.67
C ARG A 171 -11.52 -16.37 -13.48
N ILE A 172 -10.71 -17.20 -14.12
CA ILE A 172 -9.57 -16.79 -14.94
C ILE A 172 -10.03 -16.04 -16.19
N GLU A 173 -11.09 -16.50 -16.87
CA GLU A 173 -11.62 -15.80 -18.05
C GLU A 173 -12.14 -14.38 -17.72
N LYS A 174 -12.85 -14.23 -16.60
CA LYS A 174 -13.26 -12.91 -16.11
C LYS A 174 -12.06 -12.02 -15.77
N THR A 175 -11.01 -12.63 -15.21
CA THR A 175 -9.77 -11.95 -14.86
C THR A 175 -9.05 -11.45 -16.12
N LYS A 176 -8.88 -12.30 -17.15
CA LYS A 176 -8.29 -11.90 -18.44
C LYS A 176 -9.05 -10.74 -19.07
N THR A 177 -10.38 -10.83 -19.09
CA THR A 177 -11.25 -9.76 -19.60
C THR A 177 -11.02 -8.43 -18.86
N TRP A 178 -10.93 -8.48 -17.52
CA TRP A 178 -10.67 -7.29 -16.72
C TRP A 178 -9.27 -6.72 -16.98
N MET A 179 -8.24 -7.57 -17.03
CA MET A 179 -6.85 -7.19 -17.31
C MET A 179 -6.73 -6.52 -18.68
N ALA A 180 -7.30 -7.11 -19.74
CA ALA A 180 -7.24 -6.54 -21.10
C ALA A 180 -7.81 -5.11 -21.18
N HIS A 181 -8.82 -4.80 -20.35
CA HIS A 181 -9.40 -3.46 -20.26
C HIS A 181 -8.52 -2.47 -19.47
N HIS A 182 -7.95 -2.92 -18.34
CA HIS A 182 -7.24 -2.01 -17.41
C HIS A 182 -5.75 -1.85 -17.70
N LEU A 183 -5.15 -2.79 -18.45
CA LEU A 183 -3.74 -2.74 -18.82
C LEU A 183 -3.51 -1.96 -20.13
N ARG A 184 -4.57 -1.68 -20.91
CA ARG A 184 -4.47 -0.90 -22.14
C ARG A 184 -4.06 0.54 -21.85
N GLU A 185 -3.06 1.03 -22.58
CA GLU A 185 -2.53 2.40 -22.45
C GLU A 185 -2.09 2.78 -21.02
N SER A 186 -1.73 1.77 -20.22
CA SER A 186 -1.27 1.94 -18.85
C SER A 186 0.25 2.11 -18.75
N ASP A 187 0.71 2.64 -17.62
CA ASP A 187 2.11 2.52 -17.20
C ASP A 187 2.19 1.30 -16.26
N LEU A 188 2.86 0.23 -16.70
CA LEU A 188 3.00 -1.00 -15.93
C LEU A 188 4.24 -0.94 -15.03
N LEU A 189 4.04 -1.19 -13.74
CA LEU A 189 5.12 -1.43 -12.79
C LEU A 189 5.08 -2.89 -12.34
N VAL A 190 6.03 -3.70 -12.82
CA VAL A 190 6.13 -5.12 -12.50
C VAL A 190 7.11 -5.29 -11.35
N VAL A 191 6.68 -5.89 -10.23
CA VAL A 191 7.47 -6.02 -8.99
C VAL A 191 7.59 -7.49 -8.61
N GLY A 192 8.81 -8.01 -8.63
CA GLY A 192 9.02 -9.44 -8.64
C GLY A 192 8.56 -9.96 -10.00
N PHE A 193 9.54 -10.21 -10.85
CA PHE A 193 9.32 -10.65 -12.21
C PHE A 193 8.50 -11.93 -12.23
N TRP A 194 7.86 -12.13 -13.38
CA TRP A 194 6.81 -13.08 -13.66
C TRP A 194 6.91 -14.41 -12.95
N SER A 195 5.77 -15.05 -12.86
CA SER A 195 5.56 -16.25 -12.09
C SER A 195 6.61 -17.33 -12.37
N ASP A 196 7.07 -18.01 -11.31
CA ASP A 196 7.77 -19.31 -11.46
C ASP A 196 6.83 -20.38 -12.04
N TRP A 197 5.53 -20.09 -12.09
CA TRP A 197 4.48 -20.94 -12.64
C TRP A 197 4.26 -20.64 -14.12
N SER A 198 4.57 -21.59 -14.97
CA SER A 198 4.53 -21.45 -16.43
C SER A 198 3.14 -21.03 -16.92
N TYR A 199 2.08 -21.65 -16.39
CA TYR A 199 0.70 -21.37 -16.75
C TYR A 199 0.25 -19.93 -16.41
N LEU A 200 0.75 -19.35 -15.30
CA LEU A 200 0.41 -17.96 -14.96
C LEU A 200 1.03 -16.97 -15.95
N ASN A 201 2.21 -17.28 -16.46
CA ASN A 201 2.85 -16.46 -17.49
C ASN A 201 2.05 -16.50 -18.79
N THR A 202 1.53 -17.68 -19.16
CA THR A 202 0.60 -17.82 -20.28
C THR A 202 -0.69 -17.02 -20.06
N VAL A 203 -1.31 -17.10 -18.88
CA VAL A 203 -2.52 -16.31 -18.56
C VAL A 203 -2.27 -14.80 -18.68
N LEU A 204 -1.12 -14.31 -18.20
CA LEU A 204 -0.73 -12.91 -18.33
C LEU A 204 -0.44 -12.53 -19.78
N ALA A 205 0.24 -13.38 -20.54
CA ALA A 205 0.56 -13.14 -21.96
C ALA A 205 -0.71 -13.07 -22.81
N GLU A 206 -1.66 -13.98 -22.59
CA GLU A 206 -2.97 -13.97 -23.23
C GLU A 206 -3.77 -12.71 -22.86
N ALA A 207 -3.78 -12.33 -21.58
CA ALA A 207 -4.47 -11.11 -21.12
C ALA A 207 -3.86 -9.82 -21.69
N LEU A 208 -2.57 -9.85 -22.02
CA LEU A 208 -1.83 -8.75 -22.62
C LEU A 208 -1.80 -8.82 -24.16
N THR A 209 -2.28 -9.89 -24.77
CA THR A 209 -2.32 -10.03 -26.23
C THR A 209 -3.23 -8.96 -26.83
N GLY A 210 -2.67 -8.14 -27.73
CA GLY A 210 -3.39 -7.00 -28.30
C GLY A 210 -3.59 -5.81 -27.33
N VAL A 211 -2.92 -5.84 -26.18
CA VAL A 211 -2.82 -4.71 -25.24
C VAL A 211 -1.48 -4.02 -25.48
N ALA A 212 -1.50 -2.71 -25.73
CA ALA A 212 -0.30 -1.89 -25.83
C ALA A 212 -0.17 -1.03 -24.55
N PRO A 213 0.59 -1.47 -23.54
CA PRO A 213 0.98 -0.58 -22.45
C PRO A 213 1.87 0.54 -23.01
N LEU A 214 1.84 1.73 -22.40
CA LEU A 214 2.68 2.84 -22.82
C LEU A 214 4.11 2.69 -22.29
N SER A 215 4.25 2.11 -21.10
CA SER A 215 5.53 1.83 -20.50
C SER A 215 5.47 0.57 -19.64
N VAL A 216 6.61 -0.11 -19.54
CA VAL A 216 6.83 -1.24 -18.64
C VAL A 216 8.10 -0.97 -17.87
N THR A 217 7.96 -0.73 -16.57
CA THR A 217 9.07 -0.70 -15.63
C THR A 217 9.09 -2.01 -14.87
N LEU A 218 10.15 -2.78 -15.07
CA LEU A 218 10.36 -4.05 -14.39
C LEU A 218 11.33 -3.87 -13.23
N VAL A 219 10.91 -4.28 -12.03
CA VAL A 219 11.72 -4.32 -10.81
C VAL A 219 11.94 -5.77 -10.38
N ASP A 220 13.16 -6.25 -10.54
CA ASP A 220 13.57 -7.59 -10.11
C ASP A 220 15.06 -7.65 -9.80
N LEU A 221 15.47 -8.54 -8.90
CA LEU A 221 16.89 -8.71 -8.54
C LEU A 221 17.70 -9.46 -9.60
N ALA A 222 17.06 -10.30 -10.41
CA ALA A 222 17.74 -11.08 -11.44
C ALA A 222 18.12 -10.22 -12.66
N PRO A 223 19.20 -10.59 -13.38
CA PRO A 223 19.62 -9.91 -14.60
C PRO A 223 18.71 -10.23 -15.80
N GLU A 224 18.73 -9.36 -16.82
CA GLU A 224 17.83 -9.42 -17.99
C GLU A 224 17.84 -10.77 -18.73
N ASP A 225 19.00 -11.42 -18.85
CA ASP A 225 19.14 -12.72 -19.53
C ASP A 225 18.36 -13.84 -18.83
N VAL A 226 18.43 -13.87 -17.49
CA VAL A 226 17.67 -14.81 -16.65
C VAL A 226 16.17 -14.53 -16.77
N LEU A 227 15.80 -13.25 -16.76
CA LEU A 227 14.42 -12.80 -16.87
C LEU A 227 13.83 -13.15 -18.24
N GLN A 228 14.53 -12.82 -19.33
CA GLN A 228 14.10 -13.15 -20.68
C GLN A 228 13.91 -14.65 -20.89
N ALA A 229 14.83 -15.47 -20.37
CA ALA A 229 14.72 -16.93 -20.44
C ALA A 229 13.50 -17.46 -19.67
N LYS A 230 13.12 -16.80 -18.58
CA LYS A 230 12.03 -17.24 -17.70
C LYS A 230 10.63 -17.00 -18.27
N ALA A 231 10.37 -15.90 -18.99
CA ALA A 231 9.14 -15.81 -19.80
C ALA A 231 9.34 -15.01 -21.11
N PRO A 232 9.73 -15.69 -22.20
CA PRO A 232 10.11 -15.01 -23.44
C PRO A 232 8.98 -14.21 -24.10
N GLU A 233 7.73 -14.66 -23.97
CA GLU A 233 6.56 -13.99 -24.57
C GLU A 233 6.30 -12.63 -23.90
N LEU A 234 6.28 -12.60 -22.57
CA LEU A 234 6.09 -11.36 -21.81
C LEU A 234 7.28 -10.40 -22.01
N TRP A 235 8.49 -10.92 -22.23
CA TRP A 235 9.68 -10.12 -22.53
C TRP A 235 9.57 -9.44 -23.88
N THR A 236 9.13 -10.19 -24.88
CA THR A 236 8.85 -9.67 -26.22
C THR A 236 7.78 -8.58 -26.17
N LEU A 237 6.72 -8.80 -25.40
CA LEU A 237 5.65 -7.81 -25.23
C LEU A 237 6.16 -6.53 -24.57
N ALA A 238 6.95 -6.65 -23.49
CA ALA A 238 7.51 -5.51 -22.79
C ALA A 238 8.47 -4.67 -23.66
N ASN A 239 9.10 -5.28 -24.68
CA ASN A 239 10.06 -4.66 -25.60
C ASN A 239 9.48 -4.35 -27.00
N SER A 240 8.16 -4.32 -27.15
CA SER A 240 7.52 -3.99 -28.44
C SER A 240 7.77 -2.53 -28.87
N GLU A 241 7.73 -2.23 -30.18
CA GLU A 241 8.16 -0.93 -30.76
C GLU A 241 7.54 0.33 -30.11
N ASN A 242 6.34 0.23 -29.54
CA ASN A 242 5.62 1.36 -28.92
C ASN A 242 5.61 1.35 -27.39
N VAL A 243 6.39 0.46 -26.76
CA VAL A 243 6.44 0.29 -25.30
C VAL A 243 7.77 0.83 -24.78
N ARG A 244 7.72 1.80 -23.86
CA ARG A 244 8.93 2.24 -23.15
C ARG A 244 9.28 1.22 -22.07
N PHE A 245 10.29 0.39 -22.33
CA PHE A 245 10.80 -0.58 -21.36
C PHE A 245 11.89 0.02 -20.46
N THR A 246 11.93 -0.39 -19.20
CA THR A 246 13.02 -0.11 -18.26
C THR A 246 13.14 -1.24 -17.27
N HIS A 247 14.33 -1.83 -17.12
CA HIS A 247 14.65 -2.76 -16.03
C HIS A 247 15.39 -2.04 -14.90
N VAL A 248 14.93 -2.26 -13.67
CA VAL A 248 15.52 -1.75 -12.43
C VAL A 248 15.94 -2.96 -11.61
N GLN A 249 17.24 -3.25 -11.59
CA GLN A 249 17.77 -4.41 -10.89
C GLN A 249 17.90 -4.19 -9.38
N ARG A 250 16.76 -4.09 -8.66
CA ARG A 250 16.69 -3.79 -7.22
C ARG A 250 15.55 -4.56 -6.56
N SER A 251 15.54 -4.56 -5.23
CA SER A 251 14.44 -5.11 -4.44
C SER A 251 13.14 -4.34 -4.70
N GLY A 252 12.05 -5.08 -4.91
CA GLY A 252 10.72 -4.51 -5.05
C GLY A 252 10.30 -3.65 -3.86
N ALA A 253 10.67 -4.05 -2.64
CA ALA A 253 10.36 -3.31 -1.43
C ALA A 253 11.04 -1.93 -1.41
N GLU A 254 12.30 -1.84 -1.84
CA GLU A 254 13.03 -0.56 -1.87
C GLU A 254 12.48 0.41 -2.91
N VAL A 255 12.21 -0.07 -4.12
CA VAL A 255 11.70 0.78 -5.21
C VAL A 255 10.29 1.27 -4.89
N LEU A 256 9.44 0.41 -4.34
CA LEU A 256 8.09 0.80 -3.93
C LEU A 256 8.11 1.80 -2.75
N ASP A 257 9.00 1.61 -1.79
CA ASP A 257 9.19 2.56 -0.68
C ASP A 257 9.66 3.94 -1.19
N GLU A 258 10.61 3.96 -2.13
CA GLU A 258 11.07 5.19 -2.77
C GLU A 258 9.94 5.92 -3.51
N LEU A 259 9.10 5.19 -4.25
CA LEU A 259 7.92 5.74 -4.92
C LEU A 259 6.89 6.29 -3.92
N ARG A 260 6.65 5.60 -2.80
CA ARG A 260 5.71 6.04 -1.76
C ARG A 260 6.21 7.29 -1.03
N ARG A 261 7.52 7.36 -0.75
CA ARG A 261 8.18 8.56 -0.21
C ARG A 261 8.04 9.73 -1.17
N ALA A 262 8.36 9.54 -2.45
CA ALA A 262 8.22 10.58 -3.47
C ALA A 262 6.78 11.08 -3.61
N PHE A 263 5.79 10.17 -3.57
CA PHE A 263 4.38 10.52 -3.54
C PHE A 263 4.02 11.40 -2.33
N SER A 264 4.40 10.98 -1.13
CA SER A 264 4.07 11.70 0.11
C SER A 264 4.75 13.07 0.16
N GLN A 265 6.01 13.17 -0.28
CA GLN A 265 6.72 14.44 -0.43
C GLN A 265 6.04 15.37 -1.43
N ALA A 266 5.62 14.87 -2.59
CA ALA A 266 4.88 15.66 -3.57
C ALA A 266 3.54 16.17 -3.03
N TYR A 267 2.83 15.34 -2.25
CA TYR A 267 1.60 15.72 -1.57
C TYR A 267 1.84 16.85 -0.56
N LEU A 268 2.81 16.69 0.35
CA LEU A 268 3.12 17.68 1.39
C LEU A 268 3.67 18.99 0.79
N ARG A 269 4.43 18.91 -0.31
CA ARG A 269 4.84 20.09 -1.07
C ARG A 269 3.62 20.89 -1.56
N LYS A 270 2.58 20.22 -2.07
CA LYS A 270 1.32 20.89 -2.47
C LYS A 270 0.65 21.59 -1.28
N VAL A 271 0.66 20.97 -0.09
CA VAL A 271 0.16 21.60 1.15
C VAL A 271 0.95 22.87 1.50
N LEU A 272 2.29 22.80 1.53
CA LEU A 272 3.14 23.96 1.85
C LEU A 272 2.93 25.09 0.85
N HIS A 273 2.89 24.77 -0.45
CA HIS A 273 2.64 25.76 -1.50
C HIS A 273 1.26 26.41 -1.41
N ALA A 274 0.24 25.71 -0.90
CA ALA A 274 -1.11 26.26 -0.76
C ALA A 274 -1.14 27.46 0.21
N GLY A 275 -0.28 27.49 1.23
CA GLY A 275 -0.19 28.59 2.20
C GLY A 275 0.71 29.75 1.79
N ARG A 276 1.47 29.60 0.70
CA ARG A 276 2.54 30.53 0.30
C ARG A 276 2.02 31.96 0.12
N ALA A 277 0.95 32.14 -0.65
CA ALA A 277 0.42 33.45 -0.98
C ALA A 277 -0.09 34.20 0.27
N ALA A 278 -0.69 33.47 1.22
CA ALA A 278 -1.16 34.05 2.48
C ALA A 278 0.02 34.55 3.34
N LEU A 279 1.10 33.77 3.42
CA LEU A 279 2.31 34.17 4.14
C LEU A 279 2.99 35.39 3.48
N GLU A 280 3.20 35.36 2.16
CA GLU A 280 3.86 36.44 1.43
C GLU A 280 3.07 37.75 1.53
N SER A 281 1.73 37.67 1.50
CA SER A 281 0.83 38.82 1.70
C SER A 281 0.99 39.44 3.09
N GLU A 282 1.11 38.62 4.14
CA GLU A 282 1.33 39.11 5.51
C GLU A 282 2.73 39.71 5.70
N LEU A 283 3.74 39.10 5.10
CA LEU A 283 5.14 39.53 5.25
C LEU A 283 5.48 40.76 4.40
N GLY A 284 4.79 40.96 3.28
CA GLY A 284 5.21 41.88 2.23
C GLY A 284 6.53 41.47 1.56
N ALA A 285 6.92 40.20 1.66
CA ALA A 285 8.15 39.64 1.13
C ALA A 285 7.93 38.21 0.62
N GLU A 286 8.79 37.77 -0.31
CA GLU A 286 8.74 36.40 -0.84
C GLU A 286 9.07 35.36 0.23
N CYS A 287 8.40 34.21 0.17
CA CYS A 287 8.64 33.08 1.05
C CYS A 287 10.00 32.45 0.73
N GLU A 288 10.78 32.10 1.77
CA GLU A 288 12.05 31.39 1.56
C GLU A 288 11.80 30.05 0.87
N ALA A 289 12.57 29.77 -0.20
CA ALA A 289 12.36 28.59 -1.03
C ALA A 289 12.44 27.28 -0.24
N GLY A 290 13.39 27.18 0.72
CA GLY A 290 13.56 26.00 1.56
C GLY A 290 12.38 25.72 2.49
N TRP A 291 11.53 26.71 2.79
CA TRP A 291 10.32 26.47 3.60
C TRP A 291 9.23 25.72 2.82
N LEU A 292 9.32 25.70 1.49
CA LEU A 292 8.38 24.98 0.61
C LEU A 292 8.78 23.53 0.37
N ASP A 293 9.97 23.12 0.82
CA ASP A 293 10.44 21.76 0.69
C ASP A 293 9.85 20.85 1.78
N PRO A 294 9.27 19.69 1.41
CA PRO A 294 8.81 18.71 2.38
C PRO A 294 10.02 18.14 3.15
N PRO A 295 9.81 17.66 4.37
CA PRO A 295 10.92 17.17 5.18
C PRO A 295 11.49 15.84 4.65
N ASP A 296 12.78 15.62 4.91
CA ASP A 296 13.45 14.36 4.59
C ASP A 296 13.22 13.35 5.71
N LEU A 297 12.09 12.64 5.61
CA LEU A 297 11.61 11.66 6.58
C LEU A 297 11.34 10.31 5.90
N GLY A 298 11.23 9.26 6.71
CA GLY A 298 10.83 7.93 6.26
C GLY A 298 9.38 7.89 5.75
N SER A 299 9.05 6.86 4.97
CA SER A 299 7.73 6.74 4.34
C SER A 299 6.56 6.68 5.32
N GLU A 300 6.73 6.03 6.48
CA GLU A 300 5.67 6.00 7.51
C GLU A 300 5.47 7.35 8.18
N GLU A 301 6.56 8.07 8.47
CA GLU A 301 6.50 9.41 9.06
C GLU A 301 5.83 10.39 8.08
N LEU A 302 6.18 10.32 6.80
CA LEU A 302 5.51 11.11 5.76
C LEU A 302 4.04 10.72 5.54
N TYR A 303 3.69 9.44 5.71
CA TYR A 303 2.31 8.97 5.69
C TYR A 303 1.50 9.57 6.86
N ASP A 304 2.10 9.63 8.05
CA ASP A 304 1.48 10.24 9.22
C ASP A 304 1.23 11.74 9.04
N LEU A 305 2.19 12.46 8.45
CA LEU A 305 1.98 13.86 8.06
C LEU A 305 0.86 14.03 7.03
N ARG A 306 0.63 13.05 6.14
CA ARG A 306 -0.54 13.06 5.25
C ARG A 306 -1.84 12.84 6.00
N ARG A 307 -1.88 11.96 7.00
CA ARG A 307 -3.06 11.79 7.87
C ARG A 307 -3.40 13.09 8.59
N ASP A 308 -2.40 13.78 9.09
CA ASP A 308 -2.57 15.10 9.71
C ASP A 308 -3.08 16.14 8.71
N ALA A 309 -2.55 16.13 7.48
CA ALA A 309 -3.02 17.02 6.41
C ALA A 309 -4.47 16.72 5.96
N GLU A 310 -4.95 15.49 6.13
CA GLU A 310 -6.34 15.10 5.90
C GLU A 310 -7.24 15.28 7.13
N GLY A 311 -6.67 15.58 8.30
CA GLY A 311 -7.42 15.72 9.55
C GLY A 311 -7.99 14.38 10.05
N VAL A 312 -7.28 13.28 9.81
CA VAL A 312 -7.69 11.92 10.22
C VAL A 312 -6.74 11.34 11.27
N PRO A 313 -7.26 10.58 12.27
CA PRO A 313 -6.47 10.04 13.36
C PRO A 313 -5.62 8.84 12.93
N ALA A 314 -4.76 8.36 13.84
CA ALA A 314 -3.89 7.22 13.55
C ALA A 314 -4.64 5.89 13.34
N THR A 315 -5.92 5.84 13.72
CA THR A 315 -6.82 4.70 13.51
C THR A 315 -7.54 4.74 12.17
N ALA A 316 -7.30 5.76 11.34
CA ALA A 316 -7.88 5.92 10.01
C ALA A 316 -6.79 6.19 8.97
N ALA A 317 -7.07 5.80 7.73
CA ALA A 317 -6.12 5.93 6.63
C ALA A 317 -6.19 7.31 5.98
N ALA A 318 -5.06 7.80 5.48
CA ALA A 318 -5.03 8.85 4.48
C ALA A 318 -5.57 8.28 3.15
N THR A 319 -6.59 8.93 2.58
CA THR A 319 -7.35 8.42 1.42
C THR A 319 -7.27 9.31 0.20
N LEU A 320 -6.75 10.53 0.32
CA LEU A 320 -6.71 11.47 -0.78
C LEU A 320 -5.44 11.31 -1.61
N ARG A 321 -5.62 11.31 -2.93
CA ARG A 321 -4.50 11.37 -3.88
C ARG A 321 -3.81 12.73 -3.93
N ASN A 322 -4.57 13.79 -3.70
CA ASN A 322 -4.11 15.17 -3.63
C ASN A 322 -4.68 15.79 -2.35
N PRO A 323 -3.97 16.73 -1.71
CA PRO A 323 -4.53 17.41 -0.56
C PRO A 323 -5.84 18.10 -0.91
N GLY A 324 -6.78 18.07 0.03
CA GLY A 324 -7.98 18.89 -0.04
C GLY A 324 -7.66 20.38 0.14
N PRO A 325 -8.67 21.21 0.46
CA PRO A 325 -8.44 22.60 0.84
C PRO A 325 -7.42 22.70 1.98
N SER A 326 -6.26 23.30 1.68
CA SER A 326 -5.07 23.24 2.54
C SER A 326 -4.35 24.59 2.68
N GLU A 327 -4.97 25.69 2.26
CA GLU A 327 -4.38 27.04 2.38
C GLU A 327 -4.03 27.38 3.84
N VAL A 328 -5.01 27.28 4.76
CA VAL A 328 -4.81 27.57 6.19
C VAL A 328 -3.82 26.60 6.84
N LEU A 329 -3.84 25.33 6.42
CA LEU A 329 -2.89 24.30 6.88
C LEU A 329 -1.46 24.63 6.45
N GLY A 330 -1.26 24.90 5.15
CA GLY A 330 0.04 25.28 4.60
C GLY A 330 0.57 26.54 5.26
N TYR A 331 -0.29 27.54 5.46
CA TYR A 331 0.07 28.79 6.12
C TYR A 331 0.50 28.57 7.57
N ALA A 332 -0.21 27.72 8.34
CA ALA A 332 0.19 27.35 9.69
C ALA A 332 1.59 26.68 9.74
N HIS A 333 1.88 25.77 8.82
CA HIS A 333 3.21 25.16 8.70
C HIS A 333 4.30 26.20 8.40
N LEU A 334 4.03 27.13 7.48
CA LEU A 334 4.98 28.16 7.09
C LEU A 334 5.26 29.16 8.22
N LEU A 335 4.27 29.50 9.05
CA LEU A 335 4.48 30.33 10.25
C LEU A 335 5.47 29.67 11.23
N LEU A 336 5.33 28.37 11.48
CA LEU A 336 6.25 27.62 12.34
C LEU A 336 7.68 27.60 11.77
N ARG A 337 7.81 27.32 10.47
CA ARG A 337 9.11 27.30 9.78
C ARG A 337 9.80 28.66 9.84
N ARG A 338 9.04 29.74 9.62
CA ARG A 338 9.52 31.12 9.78
C ARG A 338 9.99 31.41 11.20
N ALA A 339 9.28 30.91 12.21
CA ALA A 339 9.65 31.06 13.61
C ALA A 339 10.90 30.24 14.02
N GLY A 340 11.52 29.52 13.09
CA GLY A 340 12.70 28.69 13.35
C GLY A 340 12.35 27.33 13.97
N ALA A 341 11.10 26.88 13.84
CA ALA A 341 10.71 25.57 14.34
C ALA A 341 11.43 24.45 13.55
N SER A 342 11.97 23.48 14.27
CA SER A 342 12.65 22.32 13.69
C SER A 342 11.65 21.22 13.39
N GLN A 343 11.66 20.67 12.18
CA GLN A 343 10.75 19.59 11.82
C GLN A 343 11.08 18.31 12.61
N THR A 344 10.03 17.62 13.08
CA THR A 344 10.08 16.28 13.66
C THR A 344 9.14 15.32 12.90
N PRO A 345 9.20 13.99 13.15
CA PRO A 345 8.29 13.02 12.55
C PRO A 345 6.80 13.25 12.85
N VAL A 346 6.47 13.94 13.94
CA VAL A 346 5.09 14.18 14.40
C VAL A 346 4.66 15.64 14.30
N GLY A 347 5.50 16.50 13.73
CA GLY A 347 5.25 17.94 13.65
C GLY A 347 6.54 18.76 13.75
N TYR A 348 6.64 19.60 14.77
CA TYR A 348 7.71 20.58 14.95
C TYR A 348 8.14 20.69 16.41
N ASP A 349 9.39 21.07 16.63
CA ASP A 349 9.89 21.58 17.91
C ASP A 349 10.15 23.09 17.80
N LEU A 350 9.57 23.87 18.71
CA LEU A 350 9.78 25.31 18.80
C LEU A 350 9.93 25.71 20.27
N ALA A 351 11.05 26.32 20.62
CA ALA A 351 11.36 26.77 21.98
C ALA A 351 11.18 25.68 23.06
N GLY A 352 11.52 24.43 22.74
CA GLY A 352 11.40 23.29 23.64
C GLY A 352 9.99 22.71 23.79
N ARG A 353 9.03 23.18 22.97
CA ARG A 353 7.67 22.61 22.89
C ARG A 353 7.48 21.84 21.59
N ARG A 354 6.86 20.66 21.71
CA ARG A 354 6.44 19.80 20.61
C ARG A 354 5.08 20.25 20.09
N ILE A 355 5.01 20.58 18.80
CA ILE A 355 3.84 21.14 18.14
C ILE A 355 3.44 20.21 17.00
N ARG A 356 2.22 19.66 17.04
CA ARG A 356 1.61 18.94 15.92
C ARG A 356 0.64 19.86 15.20
N VAL A 357 0.60 19.81 13.87
CA VAL A 357 -0.34 20.60 13.07
C VAL A 357 -1.28 19.63 12.35
N VAL A 358 -2.58 19.78 12.56
CA VAL A 358 -3.62 18.93 11.98
C VAL A 358 -4.60 19.81 11.19
N ASN A 359 -5.08 19.31 10.07
CA ASN A 359 -6.09 20.01 9.27
C ASN A 359 -7.47 19.94 9.94
N GLY A 360 -8.00 21.11 10.29
CA GLY A 360 -9.35 21.26 10.84
C GLY A 360 -10.45 21.25 9.78
N SER A 361 -10.12 21.50 8.50
CA SER A 361 -11.05 21.43 7.36
C SER A 361 -12.39 22.17 7.57
N GLY A 362 -12.39 23.33 8.24
CA GLY A 362 -13.59 24.12 8.52
C GLY A 362 -14.50 23.57 9.63
N MET A 363 -14.07 22.53 10.34
CA MET A 363 -14.83 21.94 11.45
C MET A 363 -14.66 22.75 12.74
N LEU A 364 -15.52 22.46 13.73
CA LEU A 364 -15.30 22.95 15.09
C LEU A 364 -14.09 22.26 15.72
N LEU A 365 -13.30 22.99 16.51
CA LEU A 365 -12.11 22.47 17.18
C LEU A 365 -12.42 21.21 17.99
N GLN A 366 -13.52 21.24 18.76
CA GLN A 366 -13.97 20.13 19.61
C GLN A 366 -14.29 18.87 18.79
N THR A 367 -14.90 19.03 17.61
CA THR A 367 -15.23 17.90 16.73
C THR A 367 -13.97 17.19 16.22
N VAL A 368 -12.92 17.96 15.89
CA VAL A 368 -11.64 17.38 15.46
C VAL A 368 -10.96 16.72 16.65
N GLN A 369 -10.91 17.39 17.79
CA GLN A 369 -10.31 16.83 19.01
C GLN A 369 -10.95 15.50 19.44
N ASP A 370 -12.28 15.40 19.40
CA ASP A 370 -13.00 14.17 19.73
C ASP A 370 -12.65 13.02 18.76
N ARG A 371 -12.46 13.31 17.46
CA ARG A 371 -12.05 12.31 16.45
C ARG A 371 -10.70 11.70 16.78
N PHE A 372 -9.79 12.45 17.39
CA PHE A 372 -8.44 11.97 17.69
C PHE A 372 -8.32 11.33 19.08
N ARG A 373 -9.37 11.40 19.93
CA ARG A 373 -9.36 11.01 21.35
C ARG A 373 -8.86 9.60 21.65
N GLU A 374 -9.02 8.65 20.73
CA GLU A 374 -8.64 7.24 20.91
C GLU A 374 -7.16 6.95 20.64
N THR A 375 -6.39 7.93 20.14
CA THR A 375 -4.95 7.78 19.87
C THR A 375 -4.14 8.36 21.03
N PRO A 376 -3.19 7.62 21.65
CA PRO A 376 -2.33 8.22 22.67
C PRO A 376 -1.52 9.40 22.09
N PHE A 377 -1.63 10.57 22.73
CA PHE A 377 -1.08 11.86 22.27
C PHE A 377 0.22 12.28 22.94
N GLU A 378 0.91 11.37 23.63
CA GLU A 378 2.06 11.69 24.51
C GLU A 378 3.25 12.40 23.80
N VAL A 379 3.17 12.55 22.47
CA VAL A 379 4.22 13.11 21.62
C VAL A 379 4.11 14.62 21.36
N ALA A 380 3.00 15.30 21.68
CA ALA A 380 2.84 16.74 21.45
C ALA A 380 2.41 17.49 22.72
N ASP A 381 2.93 18.70 22.90
CA ASP A 381 2.52 19.63 23.95
C ASP A 381 1.38 20.54 23.45
N ILE A 382 1.40 20.88 22.15
CA ILE A 382 0.37 21.69 21.48
C ILE A 382 -0.07 20.99 20.18
N VAL A 383 -1.38 20.99 19.94
CA VAL A 383 -1.98 20.60 18.65
C VAL A 383 -2.63 21.82 18.02
N VAL A 384 -2.08 22.28 16.91
CA VAL A 384 -2.64 23.36 16.09
C VAL A 384 -3.62 22.74 15.09
N CYS A 385 -4.91 22.99 15.30
CA CYS A 385 -5.96 22.54 14.38
C CYS A 385 -6.22 23.61 13.31
N ALA A 386 -5.37 23.63 12.28
CA ALA A 386 -5.38 24.66 11.25
C ALA A 386 -6.68 24.63 10.42
N GLY A 387 -7.41 25.75 10.41
CA GLY A 387 -8.69 25.85 9.70
C GLY A 387 -9.88 25.30 10.48
N ALA A 388 -9.72 24.95 11.76
CA ALA A 388 -10.86 24.79 12.67
C ALA A 388 -11.22 26.12 13.35
N THR A 389 -12.43 26.18 13.90
CA THR A 389 -12.92 27.31 14.69
C THR A 389 -13.19 26.87 16.12
N ASP A 390 -12.62 27.58 17.11
CA ASP A 390 -13.01 27.42 18.49
C ASP A 390 -14.23 28.31 18.83
N VAL A 391 -15.26 27.69 19.39
CA VAL A 391 -16.51 28.35 19.82
C VAL A 391 -16.64 28.38 21.35
N GLY A 392 -15.61 27.96 22.08
CA GLY A 392 -15.59 27.96 23.55
C GLY A 392 -16.51 26.90 24.18
N LEU A 393 -16.89 25.87 23.42
CA LEU A 393 -17.73 24.79 23.92
C LEU A 393 -16.87 23.76 24.69
N PRO A 394 -17.32 23.29 25.87
CA PRO A 394 -16.63 22.22 26.57
C PRO A 394 -16.73 20.90 25.79
N LEU A 395 -15.63 20.16 25.71
CA LEU A 395 -15.54 18.85 25.07
C LEU A 395 -16.46 17.79 25.69
N ASN A 396 -16.79 17.94 26.97
CA ASN A 396 -17.70 17.08 27.70
C ASN A 396 -18.28 17.83 28.91
N VAL A 397 -19.51 17.50 29.27
CA VAL A 397 -20.15 17.96 30.52
C VAL A 397 -19.65 17.16 31.74
N VAL A 398 -18.97 16.04 31.50
CA VAL A 398 -18.36 15.19 32.54
C VAL A 398 -16.99 15.75 32.92
N ARG A 399 -16.77 16.01 34.22
CA ARG A 399 -15.50 16.50 34.78
C ARG A 399 -14.34 15.57 34.40
N GLU A 400 -13.22 16.16 34.01
CA GLU A 400 -11.95 15.46 33.76
C GLU A 400 -11.48 14.72 35.01
N GLY A 401 -10.97 13.50 34.82
CA GLY A 401 -10.41 12.70 35.91
C GLY A 401 -9.02 13.17 36.31
N ARG A 402 -8.71 13.08 37.60
CA ARG A 402 -7.37 13.31 38.15
C ARG A 402 -6.50 12.05 37.98
N PRO A 403 -5.17 12.16 38.06
CA PRO A 403 -4.29 11.00 38.13
C PRO A 403 -4.74 10.05 39.25
N GLY A 404 -5.15 8.82 38.90
CA GLY A 404 -5.69 7.82 39.84
C GLY A 404 -7.22 7.67 39.84
N ASP A 405 -7.96 8.48 39.07
CA ASP A 405 -9.41 8.34 38.92
C ASP A 405 -9.79 7.22 37.92
N ILE A 406 -11.03 6.74 38.02
CA ILE A 406 -11.65 5.82 37.04
C ILE A 406 -11.95 6.55 35.72
N ILE A 407 -12.16 7.88 35.78
CA ILE A 407 -12.34 8.75 34.61
C ILE A 407 -10.95 9.07 34.05
N ARG A 408 -10.74 8.89 32.74
CA ARG A 408 -9.44 9.13 32.11
C ARG A 408 -9.00 10.61 32.24
N PRO A 409 -7.70 10.90 32.46
CA PRO A 409 -7.15 12.24 32.32
C PRO A 409 -7.42 12.81 30.93
N SER A 410 -7.52 14.13 30.81
CA SER A 410 -7.67 14.84 29.54
C SER A 410 -6.49 14.57 28.58
N ALA A 411 -6.70 14.86 27.30
CA ALA A 411 -5.63 14.82 26.30
C ALA A 411 -4.47 15.69 26.82
N SER A 412 -3.27 15.12 26.87
CA SER A 412 -2.09 15.79 27.45
C SER A 412 -1.65 17.06 26.71
N ALA A 413 -2.13 17.24 25.47
CA ALA A 413 -1.78 18.36 24.60
C ALA A 413 -2.84 19.48 24.64
N ALA A 414 -2.41 20.73 24.55
CA ALA A 414 -3.30 21.88 24.36
C ALA A 414 -3.76 21.96 22.89
N TRP A 415 -5.07 21.81 22.66
CA TRP A 415 -5.67 21.94 21.33
C TRP A 415 -6.06 23.39 21.08
N LEU A 416 -5.55 23.97 19.99
CA LEU A 416 -5.73 25.38 19.66
C LEU A 416 -6.18 25.51 18.20
N ASP A 417 -7.09 26.45 17.94
CA ASP A 417 -7.27 26.97 16.59
C ASP A 417 -6.04 27.82 16.19
N LEU A 418 -5.92 28.14 14.90
CA LEU A 418 -4.75 28.87 14.42
C LEU A 418 -4.58 30.26 15.09
N PRO A 419 -5.63 31.10 15.26
CA PRO A 419 -5.48 32.37 15.97
C PRO A 419 -4.99 32.22 17.42
N ALA A 420 -5.47 31.23 18.17
CA ALA A 420 -5.00 30.96 19.53
C ALA A 420 -3.56 30.45 19.54
N ALA A 421 -3.21 29.54 18.63
CA ALA A 421 -1.84 29.04 18.48
C ALA A 421 -0.85 30.17 18.18
N ARG A 422 -1.20 31.12 17.31
CA ARG A 422 -0.33 32.27 17.01
C ARG A 422 0.00 33.11 18.25
N ARG A 423 -0.99 33.35 19.10
CA ARG A 423 -0.78 34.08 20.37
C ARG A 423 0.07 33.30 21.34
N GLU A 424 -0.18 31.99 21.46
CA GLU A 424 0.52 31.11 22.40
C GLU A 424 1.97 30.81 21.99
N LEU A 425 2.24 30.80 20.68
CA LEU A 425 3.56 30.49 20.10
C LEU A 425 4.36 31.75 19.76
N GLU A 426 3.74 32.94 19.80
CA GLU A 426 4.31 34.21 19.37
C GLU A 426 4.78 34.20 17.89
N VAL A 427 3.94 33.64 17.00
CA VAL A 427 4.24 33.46 15.55
C VAL A 427 3.31 34.17 14.57
#